data_AF-A0A534S4W5-F1
#
_entry.id   AF-A0A534S4W5-F1
#
_cell.length_a   1.000
_cell.length_b   1.000
_cell.length_c   1.000
_cell.angle_alpha   90.00
_cell.angle_beta   90.00
_cell.angle_gamma   90.00
#
_symmetry.space_group_name_H-M   'P 1'
#
loop_
_entity.id
_entity.type
_entity.pdbx_description
1 polymer ?
#
loop_
_entity_poly.entity_id
_entity_poly.type
_entity_poly.pdbx_seq_one_letter_code
_entity_poly.pdbx_strand_id
1 'polypeptide(L)'
;LRAGVHNEAFVRLMTFEGERAKEYYRRAVTTLASEDRRTLAAAEAMRLIYRRLLDKLVARNFQVFETRVNLTTTCKLGLAFLAWVRGRLSF
;
A
#
# COMPACT_ATOMS: atom_id res chain seq x y z
N LEU A 1 18.44 12.88 -4.90
CA LEU A 1 17.38 13.91 -5.01
C LEU A 1 17.76 15.11 -4.13
N ARG A 2 18.62 16.03 -4.61
CA ARG A 2 19.23 17.09 -3.78
C ARG A 2 18.44 18.41 -3.70
N ALA A 3 17.27 18.52 -4.35
CA ALA A 3 16.46 19.75 -4.36
C ALA A 3 14.94 19.53 -4.22
N GLY A 4 14.46 18.31 -3.92
CA GLY A 4 13.01 18.06 -3.74
C GLY A 4 12.12 18.48 -4.92
N VAL A 5 12.66 18.51 -6.14
CA VAL A 5 11.95 19.02 -7.31
C VAL A 5 10.88 18.03 -7.75
N HIS A 6 9.62 18.44 -7.66
CA HIS A 6 8.49 17.76 -8.27
C HIS A 6 8.34 18.26 -9.72
N ASN A 7 8.81 17.47 -10.68
CA ASN A 7 8.70 17.76 -12.11
C ASN A 7 8.15 16.56 -12.88
N GLU A 8 7.91 16.74 -14.17
CA GLU A 8 7.32 15.69 -15.00
C GLU A 8 8.18 14.41 -15.06
N ALA A 9 9.51 14.54 -15.12
CA ALA A 9 10.42 13.39 -15.11
C ALA A 9 10.33 12.59 -13.80
N PHE A 10 10.22 13.27 -12.67
CA PHE A 10 9.98 12.66 -11.37
C PHE A 10 8.62 11.96 -11.33
N VAL A 11 7.55 12.61 -11.79
CA VAL A 11 6.21 12.00 -11.83
C VAL A 11 6.21 10.74 -12.72
N ARG A 12 6.85 10.78 -13.88
CA ARG A 12 7.00 9.60 -14.76
C ARG A 12 7.74 8.46 -14.09
N LEU A 13 8.88 8.74 -13.44
CA LEU A 13 9.63 7.74 -12.66
C LEU A 13 8.77 7.15 -11.54
N MET A 14 8.12 7.99 -10.74
CA MET A 14 7.30 7.54 -9.62
C MET A 14 6.08 6.75 -10.09
N THR A 15 5.52 7.07 -11.25
CA THR A 15 4.44 6.31 -11.88
C THR A 15 4.91 4.92 -12.27
N PHE A 16 6.08 4.82 -12.92
CA PHE A 16 6.70 3.53 -13.25
C PHE A 16 6.94 2.67 -12.01
N GLU A 17 7.53 3.24 -10.95
CA GLU A 17 7.76 2.51 -9.71
C GLU A 17 6.44 2.17 -8.99
N GLY A 18 5.42 3.02 -9.09
CA GLY A 18 4.08 2.78 -8.54
C GLY A 18 3.39 1.60 -9.21
N GLU A 19 3.44 1.50 -10.54
CA GLU A 19 2.91 0.35 -11.27
C GLU A 19 3.67 -0.93 -10.93
N ARG A 20 5.01 -0.86 -10.83
CA ARG A 20 5.83 -1.99 -10.40
C ARG A 20 5.47 -2.46 -8.98
N ALA A 21 5.22 -1.55 -8.06
CA ALA A 21 4.76 -1.88 -6.71
C ALA A 21 3.38 -2.57 -6.70
N LYS A 22 2.43 -2.10 -7.53
CA LYS A 22 1.13 -2.76 -7.70
C LYS A 22 1.28 -4.19 -8.21
N GLU A 23 2.19 -4.43 -9.15
CA GLU A 23 2.47 -5.76 -9.66
C GLU A 23 3.01 -6.69 -8.57
N TYR A 24 3.91 -6.23 -7.69
CA TYR A 24 4.34 -7.03 -6.54
C TYR A 24 3.19 -7.36 -5.59
N TYR A 25 2.28 -6.41 -5.32
CA TYR A 25 1.10 -6.71 -4.50
C TYR A 25 0.20 -7.75 -5.15
N ARG A 26 0.02 -7.69 -6.47
CA ARG A 26 -0.75 -8.69 -7.22
C ARG A 26 -0.12 -10.08 -7.09
N ARG A 27 1.19 -10.18 -7.33
CA ARG A 27 1.95 -11.43 -7.19
C ARG A 27 1.90 -12.00 -5.78
N ALA A 28 2.01 -11.15 -4.76
CA ALA A 28 1.92 -11.58 -3.36
C ALA A 28 0.56 -12.23 -3.07
N VAL A 29 -0.54 -11.63 -3.55
CA VAL A 29 -1.89 -12.19 -3.36
C VAL A 29 -2.08 -13.50 -4.12
N THR A 30 -1.54 -13.62 -5.33
CA THR A 30 -1.67 -14.84 -6.14
C THR A 30 -0.82 -16.00 -5.62
N THR A 31 0.29 -15.71 -4.94
CA THR A 31 1.21 -16.74 -4.40
C THR A 31 0.79 -17.23 -3.01
N LEU A 32 -0.10 -16.51 -2.32
CA LEU A 32 -0.49 -16.82 -0.96
C LEU A 32 -1.41 -18.05 -0.90
N ALA A 33 -0.87 -19.17 -0.43
CA ALA A 33 -1.63 -20.38 -0.16
C ALA A 33 -2.74 -20.12 0.87
N SER A 34 -3.89 -20.77 0.71
CA SER A 34 -5.04 -20.61 1.59
C SER A 34 -4.73 -20.96 3.06
N GLU A 35 -3.83 -21.92 3.26
CA GLU A 35 -3.40 -22.42 4.58
C GLU A 35 -2.59 -21.38 5.36
N ASP A 36 -1.76 -20.59 4.67
CA ASP A 36 -0.91 -19.57 5.30
C ASP A 36 -1.65 -18.27 5.62
N ARG A 37 -2.89 -18.09 5.12
CA ARG A 37 -3.67 -16.85 5.29
C ARG A 37 -3.87 -16.47 6.76
N ARG A 38 -3.99 -17.46 7.65
CA ARG A 38 -4.17 -17.24 9.09
C ARG A 38 -2.87 -16.77 9.74
N THR A 39 -1.77 -17.47 9.47
CA THR A 39 -0.45 -17.15 10.02
C THR A 39 0.05 -15.80 9.51
N LEU A 40 -0.32 -15.44 8.28
CA LEU A 40 0.08 -14.19 7.62
C LEU A 40 -0.97 -13.07 7.71
N ALA A 41 -1.96 -13.17 8.61
CA ALA A 41 -3.00 -12.14 8.76
C ALA A 41 -2.42 -10.73 9.03
N ALA A 42 -1.33 -10.64 9.81
CA ALA A 42 -0.63 -9.38 10.06
C ALA A 42 0.04 -8.83 8.78
N ALA A 43 0.66 -9.69 7.98
CA ALA A 43 1.26 -9.30 6.70
C ALA A 43 0.18 -8.84 5.70
N GLU A 44 -1.00 -9.47 5.70
CA GLU A 44 -2.15 -9.07 4.89
C GLU A 44 -2.69 -7.70 5.33
N ALA A 45 -2.73 -7.42 6.64
CA ALA A 45 -3.08 -6.11 7.17
C ALA A 45 -2.10 -5.02 6.67
N MET A 46 -0.80 -5.29 6.77
CA MET A 46 0.24 -4.38 6.29
C MET A 46 0.12 -4.16 4.78
N ARG A 47 -0.10 -5.21 4.00
CA ARG A 47 -0.32 -5.14 2.55
C ARG A 47 -1.46 -4.18 2.22
N LEU A 48 -2.58 -4.27 2.92
CA LEU A 48 -3.73 -3.39 2.72
C LEU A 48 -3.41 -1.92 3.07
N ILE A 49 -2.70 -1.69 4.18
CA ILE A 49 -2.27 -0.35 4.61
C ILE A 49 -1.35 0.28 3.55
N TYR A 50 -0.32 -0.44 3.11
CA TYR A 50 0.64 0.09 2.16
C TYR A 50 0.05 0.26 0.76
N ARG A 51 -0.82 -0.65 0.30
CA ARG A 51 -1.55 -0.46 -0.96
C ARG A 51 -2.39 0.81 -0.91
N ARG A 52 -3.14 1.03 0.17
CA ARG A 52 -3.96 2.24 0.33
C ARG A 52 -3.12 3.52 0.37
N LEU A 53 -1.93 3.46 0.97
CA LEU A 53 -0.99 4.58 0.96
C LEU A 53 -0.48 4.86 -0.46
N LEU A 54 -0.12 3.81 -1.21
CA LEU A 54 0.29 3.93 -2.61
C LEU A 54 -0.81 4.57 -3.47
N ASP A 55 -2.06 4.13 -3.31
CA ASP A 55 -3.20 4.72 -4.03
C ASP A 55 -3.36 6.21 -3.72
N LYS A 56 -3.14 6.62 -2.47
CA LYS A 56 -3.12 8.05 -2.09
C LYS A 56 -1.96 8.81 -2.72
N LEU A 57 -0.77 8.20 -2.81
CA LEU A 57 0.38 8.83 -3.45
C LEU A 57 0.11 9.05 -4.94
N VAL A 58 -0.45 8.05 -5.63
CA VAL A 58 -0.85 8.15 -7.05
C VAL A 58 -1.91 9.24 -7.24
N ALA A 59 -2.96 9.26 -6.41
CA ALA A 59 -4.03 10.26 -6.50
C ALA A 59 -3.55 11.71 -6.28
N ARG A 60 -2.41 11.89 -5.59
CA ARG A 60 -1.77 13.19 -5.38
C ARG A 60 -0.58 13.43 -6.32
N ASN A 61 -0.48 12.68 -7.42
CA ASN A 61 0.62 12.76 -8.38
C ASN A 61 2.01 12.72 -7.71
N PHE A 62 2.16 11.98 -6.61
CA PHE A 62 3.41 11.87 -5.84
C PHE A 62 3.96 13.21 -5.31
N GLN A 63 3.11 14.17 -4.94
CA GLN A 63 3.49 15.39 -4.23
C GLN A 63 4.00 15.10 -2.80
N VAL A 64 5.20 14.52 -2.70
CA VAL A 64 5.79 14.06 -1.43
C VAL A 64 6.73 15.07 -0.79
N PHE A 65 7.21 16.06 -1.55
CA PHE A 65 8.17 17.05 -1.08
C PHE A 65 7.52 18.23 -0.35
N GLU A 66 6.27 18.58 -0.71
CA GLU A 66 5.55 19.70 -0.09
C GLU A 66 4.73 19.26 1.13
N THR A 67 4.06 18.11 1.04
CA THR A 67 3.17 17.63 2.10
C THR A 67 3.44 16.15 2.37
N ARG A 68 3.64 15.81 3.64
CA ARG A 68 3.76 14.41 4.05
C ARG A 68 2.43 13.69 3.82
N VAL A 69 2.41 12.76 2.87
CA VAL A 69 1.23 11.93 2.61
C VAL A 69 1.14 10.85 3.67
N ASN A 70 0.19 10.98 4.58
CA ASN A 70 -0.08 10.01 5.63
C ASN A 70 -1.50 9.43 5.49
N LEU A 71 -1.65 8.17 5.91
CA LEU A 71 -2.96 7.63 6.25
C LEU A 71 -3.34 8.13 7.65
N THR A 72 -4.61 8.54 7.80
CA THR A 72 -5.17 8.90 9.10
C THR A 72 -5.14 7.68 10.01
N THR A 73 -4.95 7.90 11.32
CA THR A 73 -4.89 6.82 12.31
C THR A 73 -6.13 5.92 12.24
N THR A 74 -7.31 6.51 12.04
CA THR A 74 -8.58 5.78 11.87
C THR A 74 -8.59 4.86 10.65
N CYS A 75 -7.97 5.28 9.54
CA CYS A 75 -7.90 4.45 8.33
C CYS A 75 -6.94 3.26 8.53
N LYS A 76 -5.81 3.47 9.23
CA LYS A 76 -4.89 2.38 9.61
C LYS A 76 -5.55 1.37 10.54
N LEU A 77 -6.27 1.86 11.56
CA LEU A 77 -6.99 1.02 12.52
C LEU A 77 -8.12 0.23 11.86
N GLY A 78 -8.90 0.86 10.97
CA GLY A 78 -9.95 0.16 10.22
C GLY A 78 -9.41 -0.94 9.31
N LEU A 79 -8.25 -0.72 8.67
CA LEU A 79 -7.59 -1.73 7.83
C LEU A 79 -7.01 -2.88 8.65
N ALA A 80 -6.40 -2.58 9.80
CA ALA A 80 -5.92 -3.61 10.73
C ALA A 80 -7.07 -4.44 11.29
N PHE A 81 -8.18 -3.80 11.66
CA PHE A 81 -9.40 -4.45 12.13
C PHE A 81 -10.02 -5.34 11.04
N LEU A 82 -10.14 -4.85 9.80
CA LEU A 82 -10.67 -5.64 8.68
C LEU A 82 -9.83 -6.89 8.40
N ALA A 83 -8.50 -6.77 8.42
CA ALA A 83 -7.60 -7.90 8.24
C ALA A 83 -7.72 -8.93 9.36
N TRP A 84 -7.85 -8.47 10.62
CA TRP A 84 -8.08 -9.35 11.76
C TRP A 84 -9.42 -10.09 11.68
N VAL A 85 -10.50 -9.37 11.35
CA VAL A 85 -11.84 -9.95 11.18
C VAL A 85 -11.86 -10.97 10.04
N ARG A 86 -11.22 -10.66 8.90
CA ARG A 86 -11.17 -11.58 7.74
C ARG A 86 -10.28 -12.81 7.97
N GLY A 87 -9.20 -12.66 8.74
CA GLY A 87 -8.37 -13.80 9.18
C GLY A 87 -9.08 -14.71 10.20
N ARG A 88 -10.10 -14.19 10.91
CA ARG A 88 -10.87 -14.93 11.92
C ARG A 88 -12.18 -15.51 11.37
N LEU A 89 -12.75 -14.94 10.30
CA LEU A 89 -13.99 -15.39 9.63
C LEU A 89 -13.78 -16.44 8.53
N SER A 90 -12.53 -16.79 8.17
CA SER A 90 -12.26 -17.93 7.28
C SER A 90 -12.34 -19.26 8.06
N PHE A 91 -13.48 -19.47 8.71
CA PHE A 91 -13.88 -20.69 9.42
C PHE A 91 -15.09 -21.29 8.72
#